data_AF-A0A847KRI5-F1
#
_entry.id   AF-A0A847KRI5-F1
#
_cell.length_a   1.000
_cell.length_b   1.000
_cell.length_c   1.000
_cell.angle_alpha   90.00
_cell.angle_beta   90.00
_cell.angle_gamma   90.00
#
_symmetry.space_group_name_H-M   'P 1'
#
loop_
_entity.id
_entity.type
_entity.pdbx_description
1 polymer ?
#
loop_
_entity_poly.entity_id
_entity_poly.type
_entity_poly.pdbx_seq_one_letter_code
_entity_poly.pdbx_strand_id
1 'polypeptide(L)'
;MEAHLGIVARISAEIADAHERLEAAVRDARADGATWAQIGAAAGITRQAAHERWGHLPRAGCPRAECDCTDHFSSTSCECGHGPGRGHHVRRVPEAAGH
;
A
#
# COMPACT_ATOMS: atom_id res chain seq x y z
N MET A 1 5.84 3.42 -42.36
CA MET A 1 6.13 2.49 -41.24
C MET A 1 6.82 3.19 -40.08
N GLU A 2 7.87 3.98 -40.30
CA GLU A 2 8.58 4.72 -39.23
C GLU A 2 7.67 5.65 -38.41
N ALA A 3 6.67 6.29 -39.04
CA ALA A 3 5.68 7.13 -38.34
C ALA A 3 4.82 6.35 -37.31
N HIS A 4 4.42 5.11 -37.62
CA HIS A 4 3.61 4.31 -36.69
C HIS A 4 4.44 3.78 -35.52
N LEU A 5 5.70 3.41 -35.76
CA LEU A 5 6.62 3.03 -34.69
C LEU A 5 6.89 4.20 -33.72
N GLY A 6 7.03 5.42 -34.25
CA GLY A 6 7.13 6.62 -33.42
C GLY A 6 5.87 6.87 -32.56
N ILE A 7 4.68 6.60 -33.10
CA ILE A 7 3.41 6.67 -32.35
C ILE A 7 3.39 5.61 -31.23
N VAL A 8 3.79 4.37 -31.52
CA VAL A 8 3.86 3.29 -30.52
C VAL A 8 4.83 3.69 -29.39
N ALA A 9 6.04 4.15 -29.72
CA ALA A 9 7.03 4.56 -28.73
C ALA A 9 6.51 5.68 -27.82
N ARG A 10 5.82 6.68 -28.39
CA ARG A 10 5.22 7.77 -27.60
C ARG A 10 4.14 7.24 -26.66
N ILE A 11 3.20 6.43 -27.15
CA ILE A 11 2.13 5.87 -26.32
C ILE A 11 2.71 4.99 -25.21
N SER A 12 3.75 4.20 -25.51
CA SER A 12 4.44 3.38 -24.50
C SER A 12 5.07 4.24 -23.40
N ALA A 13 5.68 5.38 -23.75
CA ALA A 13 6.22 6.30 -22.75
C ALA A 13 5.12 6.93 -21.88
N GLU A 14 3.99 7.32 -22.48
CA GLU A 14 2.84 7.85 -21.75
C GLU A 14 2.24 6.81 -20.77
N ILE A 15 2.16 5.53 -21.19
CA ILE A 15 1.71 4.44 -20.33
C ILE A 15 2.69 4.20 -19.18
N ALA A 16 4.00 4.20 -19.44
CA ALA A 16 5.02 4.01 -18.41
C ALA A 16 4.93 5.11 -17.34
N ASP A 17 4.83 6.38 -17.76
CA ASP A 17 4.69 7.51 -16.85
C ASP A 17 3.36 7.49 -16.07
N ALA A 18 2.26 7.08 -16.72
CA ALA A 18 0.98 6.88 -16.03
C ALA A 18 1.06 5.74 -14.99
N HIS A 19 1.79 4.66 -15.26
CA HIS A 19 2.02 3.59 -14.30
C HIS A 19 2.83 4.05 -13.09
N GLU A 20 3.92 4.78 -13.29
CA GLU A 20 4.72 5.34 -12.20
C GLU A 20 3.88 6.24 -11.28
N ARG A 21 3.06 7.12 -11.87
CA ARG A 21 2.13 7.99 -11.13
C ARG A 21 1.06 7.18 -10.38
N LEU A 22 0.54 6.11 -10.97
CA LEU A 22 -0.41 5.21 -10.31
C LEU A 22 0.24 4.50 -9.11
N GLU A 23 1.48 4.00 -9.26
CA GLU A 23 2.20 3.34 -8.17
C GLU A 23 2.52 4.28 -7.01
N ALA A 24 2.86 5.54 -7.31
CA ALA A 24 3.00 6.59 -6.29
C ALA A 24 1.69 6.82 -5.54
N ALA A 25 0.58 7.02 -6.25
CA ALA A 25 -0.73 7.20 -5.63
C ALA A 25 -1.16 5.98 -4.79
N VAL A 26 -0.83 4.76 -5.22
CA VAL A 26 -1.10 3.54 -4.44
C VAL A 26 -0.26 3.51 -3.16
N ARG A 27 1.01 3.93 -3.20
CA ARG A 27 1.86 4.04 -2.01
C ARG A 27 1.27 5.04 -1.02
N ASP A 28 0.86 6.20 -1.49
CA ASP A 28 0.28 7.26 -0.66
C ASP A 28 -1.05 6.79 -0.05
N ALA A 29 -1.95 6.20 -0.85
CA ALA A 29 -3.20 5.64 -0.36
C ALA A 29 -2.98 4.54 0.71
N ARG A 30 -1.93 3.72 0.55
CA ARG A 30 -1.56 2.71 1.55
C ARG A 30 -1.02 3.34 2.83
N ALA A 31 -0.28 4.45 2.75
CA ALA A 31 0.19 5.22 3.89
C ALA A 31 -0.97 5.87 4.66
N ASP A 32 -1.98 6.37 3.94
CA ASP A 32 -3.23 6.91 4.49
C ASP A 32 -4.17 5.83 5.09
N GLY A 33 -3.78 4.56 5.01
CA GLY A 33 -4.53 3.44 5.60
C GLY A 33 -5.56 2.79 4.67
N ALA A 34 -5.65 3.17 3.40
CA ALA A 34 -6.57 2.56 2.45
C ALA A 34 -6.28 1.06 2.28
N THR A 35 -7.33 0.24 2.25
CA THR A 35 -7.22 -1.21 2.07
C THR A 35 -7.00 -1.59 0.60
N TRP A 36 -6.44 -2.78 0.34
CA TRP A 36 -6.32 -3.31 -1.03
C TRP A 36 -7.66 -3.46 -1.76
N ALA A 37 -8.78 -3.59 -1.03
CA ALA A 37 -10.10 -3.61 -1.63
C ALA A 37 -10.51 -2.23 -2.15
N GLN A 38 -10.28 -1.17 -1.37
CA GLN A 38 -10.54 0.21 -1.79
C GLN A 38 -9.65 0.63 -2.95
N ILE A 39 -8.36 0.30 -2.89
CA ILE A 39 -7.39 0.58 -3.96
C ILE A 39 -7.76 -0.19 -5.23
N GLY A 40 -8.09 -1.47 -5.12
CA GLY A 40 -8.54 -2.27 -6.27
C GLY A 40 -9.79 -1.69 -6.92
N ALA A 41 -10.80 -1.33 -6.12
CA ALA A 41 -12.03 -0.70 -6.61
C ALA A 41 -11.74 0.63 -7.34
N ALA A 42 -10.87 1.48 -6.78
CA ALA A 42 -10.48 2.74 -7.42
C ALA A 42 -9.71 2.53 -8.73
N ALA A 43 -8.89 1.48 -8.82
CA ALA A 43 -8.13 1.13 -10.02
C ALA A 43 -8.92 0.26 -11.03
N GLY A 44 -10.17 -0.10 -10.73
CA GLY A 44 -10.99 -0.96 -11.59
C GLY A 44 -10.54 -2.43 -11.64
N ILE A 45 -9.83 -2.91 -10.63
CA ILE A 45 -9.33 -4.29 -10.54
C ILE A 45 -9.77 -4.97 -9.24
N THR A 46 -9.62 -6.30 -9.18
CA THR A 46 -9.95 -7.03 -7.95
C THR A 46 -8.94 -6.73 -6.83
N ARG A 47 -9.36 -6.92 -5.58
CA ARG A 47 -8.48 -6.85 -4.40
C ARG A 47 -7.24 -7.75 -4.55
N GLN A 48 -7.41 -8.97 -5.07
CA GLN A 48 -6.30 -9.92 -5.22
C GLN A 48 -5.31 -9.40 -6.26
N ALA A 49 -5.80 -8.94 -7.42
CA ALA A 49 -4.95 -8.34 -8.45
C ALA A 49 -4.20 -7.09 -7.94
N ALA A 50 -4.87 -6.25 -7.13
CA ALA A 50 -4.23 -5.10 -6.49
C ALA A 50 -3.12 -5.53 -5.52
N HIS A 51 -3.37 -6.56 -4.70
CA HIS A 51 -2.38 -7.10 -3.78
C HIS A 51 -1.21 -7.79 -4.51
N GLU A 52 -1.46 -8.52 -5.59
CA GLU A 52 -0.39 -9.13 -6.39
C GLU A 52 0.49 -8.05 -7.04
N ARG A 53 -0.14 -7.01 -7.59
CA ARG A 53 0.57 -5.93 -8.28
C ARG A 53 1.34 -5.02 -7.33
N TRP A 54 0.79 -4.68 -6.18
CA TRP A 54 1.33 -3.63 -5.30
C TRP A 54 1.64 -4.08 -3.89
N GLY A 55 1.36 -5.34 -3.53
CA GLY A 55 1.57 -5.87 -2.19
C GLY A 55 3.03 -5.88 -1.74
N HIS A 56 3.96 -5.79 -2.68
CA HIS A 56 5.40 -5.68 -2.43
C HIS A 56 5.88 -4.24 -2.21
N LEU A 57 5.03 -3.23 -2.48
CA LEU A 57 5.42 -1.83 -2.27
C LEU A 57 5.58 -1.55 -0.77
N PRO A 58 6.67 -0.86 -0.38
CA PRO A 58 6.90 -0.50 1.01
C PRO A 58 5.76 0.41 1.48
N ARG A 59 5.28 0.16 2.71
CA ARG A 59 4.38 1.11 3.37
C ARG A 59 5.23 2.26 3.87
N ALA A 60 4.94 3.48 3.43
CA ALA A 60 5.49 4.66 4.07
C ALA A 60 4.75 4.88 5.41
N GLY A 61 5.48 4.85 6.52
CA GLY A 61 4.97 5.26 7.82
C GLY A 61 4.25 4.20 8.66
N CYS A 62 4.26 4.43 9.97
CA CYS A 62 3.58 3.64 10.99
C CYS A 62 2.08 4.01 11.03
N PRO A 63 1.14 3.06 11.08
CA PRO A 63 -0.30 3.32 10.99
C PRO A 63 -0.95 3.84 12.29
N ARG A 64 -0.19 4.35 13.28
CA ARG A 64 -0.76 4.93 14.51
C ARG A 64 -0.51 6.43 14.59
N ALA A 65 -1.54 7.18 14.97
CA ALA A 65 -1.52 8.64 15.14
C ALA A 65 -0.85 9.12 16.46
N GLU A 66 -0.43 8.19 17.33
CA GLU A 66 -0.03 8.47 18.73
C GLU A 66 1.24 7.73 19.17
N CYS A 67 2.18 7.50 18.24
CA CYS A 67 3.49 6.92 18.59
C CYS A 67 4.57 8.01 18.71
N ASP A 68 5.26 8.06 19.84
CA ASP A 68 6.33 9.02 20.18
C ASP A 68 7.71 8.30 20.20
N CYS A 69 8.13 7.75 19.06
CA CYS A 69 9.41 7.06 18.94
C CYS A 69 10.35 7.72 17.92
N THR A 70 11.60 7.95 18.36
CA THR A 70 12.63 8.76 17.69
C THR A 70 13.21 8.16 16.41
N ASP A 71 13.13 6.84 16.21
CA ASP A 71 13.84 6.10 15.16
C ASP A 71 13.01 5.84 13.89
N HIS A 72 12.43 6.90 13.34
CA HIS A 72 11.62 6.83 12.11
C HIS A 72 12.46 6.59 10.82
N PHE A 73 13.79 6.72 10.87
CA PHE A 73 14.62 6.83 9.67
C PHE A 73 15.71 5.75 9.49
N SER A 74 15.86 4.80 10.44
CA SER A 74 16.90 3.76 10.35
C SER A 74 16.30 2.35 10.38
N SER A 75 16.30 1.72 9.21
CA SER A 75 15.50 0.55 8.83
C SER A 75 15.87 -0.80 9.49
N THR A 76 16.49 -0.86 10.67
CA THR A 76 17.05 -2.14 11.15
C THR A 76 16.89 -2.44 12.65
N SER A 77 16.30 -1.57 13.48
CA SER A 77 15.96 -1.95 14.86
C SER A 77 14.79 -1.15 15.42
N CYS A 78 13.57 -1.66 15.23
CA CYS A 78 12.47 -1.30 16.12
C CYS A 78 12.18 -2.51 17.02
N GLU A 79 12.38 -2.37 18.33
CA GLU A 79 11.95 -3.35 19.35
C GLU A 79 10.41 -3.46 19.47
N CYS A 80 9.68 -2.67 18.68
CA CYS A 80 8.22 -2.54 18.75
C CYS A 80 7.42 -3.70 18.11
N GLY A 81 8.05 -4.77 17.64
CA GLY A 81 7.36 -6.03 17.28
C GLY A 81 6.33 -5.96 16.13
N HIS A 82 6.34 -4.89 15.34
CA HIS A 82 5.42 -4.70 14.22
C HIS A 82 6.16 -4.75 12.89
N GLY A 83 6.25 -5.95 12.31
CA GLY A 83 6.67 -6.13 10.93
C GLY A 83 5.56 -5.75 9.91
N PRO A 84 5.86 -5.68 8.60
CA PRO A 84 4.95 -5.20 7.55
C PRO A 84 3.71 -6.10 7.27
N GLY A 85 3.45 -7.08 8.13
CA GLY A 85 2.41 -8.10 8.00
C GLY A 85 1.16 -7.85 8.85
N ARG A 86 0.04 -8.44 8.39
CA ARG A 86 -1.36 -8.25 8.80
C ARG A 86 -1.58 -7.87 10.26
N GLY A 87 -2.31 -6.77 10.47
CA GLY A 87 -2.77 -6.32 11.79
C GLY A 87 -3.41 -7.47 12.58
N HIS A 88 -2.91 -7.66 13.80
CA HIS A 88 -3.57 -8.50 14.78
C HIS A 88 -4.88 -7.80 15.18
N HIS A 89 -6.01 -8.37 14.77
CA HIS A 89 -7.29 -8.00 15.35
C HIS A 89 -7.30 -8.59 16.77
N VAL A 90 -7.16 -7.75 17.80
CA VAL A 90 -7.46 -8.18 19.16
C VAL A 90 -8.94 -8.57 19.17
N ARG A 91 -9.23 -9.86 19.30
CA ARG A 91 -10.59 -10.31 19.59
C ARG A 91 -10.90 -9.80 21.00
N ARG A 92 -11.80 -8.83 21.10
CA ARG A 92 -12.36 -8.38 22.37
C ARG A 92 -13.06 -9.59 22.99
N VAL A 93 -12.52 -10.14 24.06
CA VAL A 93 -13.18 -11.19 24.85
C VAL A 93 -14.38 -10.52 25.52
N PRO A 94 -15.62 -11.03 25.40
CA PRO A 94 -16.71 -10.53 26.22
C PRO A 94 -16.44 -10.88 27.68
N GLU A 95 -16.54 -9.84 28.52
CA GLU A 95 -16.60 -9.91 29.97
C GLU A 95 -17.54 -11.05 30.40
N ALA A 96 -17.03 -11.93 31.25
CA ALA A 96 -17.79 -13.02 31.84
C ALA A 96 -19.02 -12.47 32.57
N ALA A 97 -20.21 -12.93 32.15
CA ALA A 97 -21.42 -12.73 32.93
C ALA A 97 -21.30 -13.54 34.23
N GLY A 98 -20.99 -12.84 35.32
CA GLY A 98 -21.13 -13.35 36.67
C GLY A 98 -22.57 -13.18 37.16
N HIS A 99 -23.26 -14.30 37.39
CA HIS A 99 -24.17 -14.51 38.52
C HIS A 99 -24.45 -16.00 38.71
#